data_AF-A0A9Q3JMJ5-F1
#
_entry.id   AF-A0A9Q3JMJ5-F1
#
_cell.length_a   1.000
_cell.length_b   1.000
_cell.length_c   1.000
_cell.angle_alpha   90.00
_cell.angle_beta   90.00
_cell.angle_gamma   90.00
#
_symmetry.space_group_name_H-M   'P 1'
#
loop_
_entity.id
_entity.type
_entity.pdbx_description
1 polymer ?
#
loop_
_entity_poly.entity_id
_entity_poly.type
_entity_poly.pdbx_seq_one_letter_code
_entity_poly.pdbx_strand_id
1 'polypeptide(L)'
;MNQLLSIFNGSTIFPKIDLSGAYNLLRIKEGDEHLTAFRIEYGSYEYLVMPSGLTNAPASFQNLVNDIFSDFLDIFFVVYLDDIMVFSSSEEEHVKNVASVLQRLRGNDLFAKASKCVFHASTVEYLGYVVSSDGLKMDSSKVQQILNCPQPKNIKALQSFLSLANFYHCFIKNYSKKITALISLLKKDSPFIFNEEALNTYASDYALGAVLSQVNNSGKHPIEFDSRNLLPHELNYEIHDKELLGIVWALKRWRDFLLSLYNPFEVLKDHSSLQYFMSSKVLTCPQAHWAEFVSEFHFTITYCPGRLATLPDAL
;
A
#
# COMPACT_ATOMS: atom_id res chain seq x y z
N MET A 1 -1.97 1.81 -3.69
CA MET A 1 -1.46 2.56 -2.52
C MET A 1 -0.33 3.49 -2.92
N ASN A 2 0.74 2.99 -3.54
CA ASN A 2 1.87 3.82 -4.01
C ASN A 2 1.42 4.83 -5.09
N GLN A 3 0.46 4.44 -5.95
CA GLN A 3 -0.22 5.37 -6.85
C GLN A 3 -1.00 6.48 -6.12
N LEU A 4 -1.64 6.19 -4.99
CA LEU A 4 -2.41 7.19 -4.24
C LEU A 4 -1.49 8.27 -3.66
N LEU A 5 -0.32 7.87 -3.15
CA LEU A 5 0.70 8.79 -2.64
C LEU A 5 1.23 9.75 -3.71
N SER A 6 1.45 9.27 -4.94
CA SER A 6 1.86 10.16 -6.04
C SER A 6 0.76 11.13 -6.44
N ILE A 7 -0.50 10.67 -6.42
CA ILE A 7 -1.66 11.46 -6.83
C ILE A 7 -1.96 12.59 -5.83
N PHE A 8 -1.77 12.36 -4.53
CA PHE A 8 -2.07 13.35 -3.50
C PHE A 8 -0.99 14.43 -3.30
N ASN A 9 0.14 14.34 -4.01
CA ASN A 9 1.26 15.25 -3.82
C ASN A 9 0.86 16.70 -4.20
N GLY A 10 0.84 17.60 -3.21
CA GLY A 10 0.45 19.00 -3.39
C GLY A 10 -1.03 19.31 -3.12
N SER A 11 -1.83 18.33 -2.70
CA SER A 11 -3.23 18.54 -2.28
C SER A 11 -3.34 18.90 -0.79
N THR A 12 -4.29 19.76 -0.45
CA THR A 12 -4.50 20.28 0.91
C THR A 12 -5.87 19.93 1.48
N ILE A 13 -6.86 19.68 0.62
CA ILE A 13 -8.25 19.41 1.00
C ILE A 13 -8.67 18.05 0.46
N PHE A 14 -9.21 17.20 1.34
CA PHE A 14 -9.55 15.80 1.10
C PHE A 14 -10.99 15.48 1.56
N PRO A 15 -12.02 15.97 0.85
CA PRO A 15 -13.39 15.49 1.05
C PRO A 15 -13.52 13.97 0.86
N LYS A 16 -14.35 13.38 1.70
CA LYS A 16 -14.77 11.99 1.61
C LYS A 16 -16.28 11.90 1.39
N ILE A 17 -16.70 11.16 0.38
CA ILE A 17 -18.11 10.92 0.06
C ILE A 17 -18.35 9.41 0.16
N ASP A 18 -19.25 8.99 1.07
CA ASP A 18 -19.64 7.59 1.28
C ASP A 18 -20.91 7.31 0.47
N LEU A 19 -20.84 6.37 -0.47
CA LEU A 19 -22.00 5.94 -1.25
C LEU A 19 -22.90 5.01 -0.42
N SER A 20 -24.21 5.24 -0.49
CA SER A 20 -25.20 4.42 0.19
C SER A 20 -25.83 3.41 -0.74
N GLY A 21 -25.91 2.15 -0.31
CA GLY A 21 -26.64 1.12 -1.05
C GLY A 21 -26.07 0.83 -2.43
N ALA A 22 -24.79 1.13 -2.65
CA ALA A 22 -24.07 1.04 -3.91
C ALA A 22 -24.37 -0.24 -4.73
N TYR A 23 -24.35 -1.41 -4.10
CA TYR A 23 -24.60 -2.68 -4.79
C TYR A 23 -26.05 -2.81 -5.30
N ASN A 24 -27.03 -2.28 -4.56
CA ASN A 24 -28.44 -2.38 -4.96
C ASN A 24 -28.79 -1.51 -6.18
N LEU A 25 -27.85 -0.68 -6.64
CA LEU A 25 -28.01 0.16 -7.84
C LEU A 25 -27.61 -0.61 -9.12
N LEU A 26 -26.84 -1.69 -8.98
CA LEU A 26 -26.48 -2.57 -10.10
C LEU A 26 -27.58 -3.58 -10.36
N ARG A 27 -28.06 -3.66 -11.59
CA ARG A 27 -28.92 -4.77 -12.01
C ARG A 27 -28.09 -6.03 -12.24
N ILE A 28 -28.66 -7.16 -11.88
CA ILE A 28 -28.13 -8.45 -12.31
C ILE A 28 -28.37 -8.58 -13.82
N LYS A 29 -27.45 -9.26 -14.50
CA LYS A 29 -27.55 -9.48 -15.93
C LYS A 29 -28.81 -10.29 -16.23
N GLU A 30 -29.54 -9.88 -17.26
CA GLU A 30 -30.77 -10.56 -17.68
C GLU A 30 -30.49 -12.03 -18.01
N GLY A 31 -31.23 -12.91 -17.34
CA GLY A 31 -31.09 -14.37 -17.40
C GLY A 31 -30.30 -14.98 -16.24
N ASP A 32 -29.51 -14.19 -15.50
CA ASP A 32 -28.71 -14.67 -14.37
C ASP A 32 -29.39 -14.45 -13.00
N GLU A 33 -30.58 -13.83 -12.96
CA GLU A 33 -31.30 -13.51 -11.71
C GLU A 33 -31.58 -14.77 -10.86
N HIS A 34 -31.93 -15.88 -11.52
CA HIS A 34 -32.22 -17.16 -10.89
C HIS A 34 -31.04 -17.72 -10.05
N LEU A 35 -29.80 -17.32 -10.35
CA LEU A 35 -28.62 -17.72 -9.59
C LEU A 35 -28.58 -17.11 -8.19
N THR A 36 -29.34 -16.04 -7.98
CA THR A 36 -29.48 -15.34 -6.69
C THR A 36 -30.73 -15.75 -5.91
N ALA A 37 -31.40 -16.81 -6.36
CA ALA A 37 -32.60 -17.29 -5.72
C ALA A 37 -32.33 -17.74 -4.27
N PHE A 38 -33.15 -17.25 -3.35
CA PHE A 38 -33.17 -17.67 -1.96
C PHE A 38 -34.57 -18.11 -1.57
N ARG A 39 -34.65 -18.95 -0.54
CA ARG A 39 -35.91 -19.53 -0.08
C ARG A 39 -36.22 -19.03 1.32
N ILE A 40 -37.46 -18.59 1.49
CA ILE A 40 -38.07 -18.37 2.81
C ILE A 40 -39.17 -19.42 3.02
N GLU A 41 -39.70 -19.51 4.23
CA GLU A 41 -40.71 -20.52 4.60
C GLU A 41 -41.93 -20.53 3.67
N TYR A 42 -42.33 -19.37 3.16
CA TYR A 42 -43.53 -19.19 2.33
C TYR A 42 -43.27 -19.07 0.82
N GLY A 43 -42.02 -19.21 0.35
CA GLY A 43 -41.75 -19.09 -1.09
C GLY A 43 -40.27 -18.95 -1.46
N SER A 44 -40.02 -18.93 -2.77
CA SER A 44 -38.71 -18.64 -3.35
C SER A 44 -38.73 -17.26 -3.98
N TYR A 45 -37.66 -16.50 -3.75
CA TYR A 45 -37.48 -15.15 -4.26
C TYR A 45 -36.12 -15.06 -4.93
N GLU A 46 -35.98 -14.18 -5.91
CA GLU A 46 -34.72 -13.90 -6.59
C GLU A 46 -34.43 -12.40 -6.51
N TYR A 47 -33.15 -12.05 -6.56
CA TYR A 47 -32.75 -10.66 -6.60
C TYR A 47 -32.72 -10.17 -8.06
N LEU A 48 -33.30 -8.99 -8.29
CA LEU A 48 -33.19 -8.28 -9.57
C LEU A 48 -31.99 -7.32 -9.60
N VAL A 49 -31.54 -6.92 -8.42
CA VAL A 49 -30.39 -6.03 -8.20
C VAL A 49 -29.34 -6.77 -7.41
N MET A 50 -28.09 -6.38 -7.57
CA MET A 50 -26.95 -7.09 -6.99
C MET A 50 -27.00 -7.06 -5.45
N PRO A 51 -27.26 -8.20 -4.78
CA PRO A 51 -27.27 -8.24 -3.33
C PRO A 51 -25.85 -8.20 -2.76
N SER A 52 -25.73 -7.70 -1.53
CA SER A 52 -24.51 -7.83 -0.75
C SER A 52 -24.15 -9.29 -0.53
N GLY A 53 -22.87 -9.63 -0.69
CA GLY A 53 -22.33 -10.97 -0.41
C GLY A 53 -21.96 -11.78 -1.65
N LEU A 54 -22.29 -11.33 -2.86
CA LEU A 54 -21.76 -11.93 -4.08
C LEU A 54 -20.27 -11.65 -4.22
N THR A 55 -19.47 -12.68 -4.49
CA THR A 55 -18.00 -12.59 -4.57
C THR A 55 -17.51 -11.54 -5.57
N ASN A 56 -18.20 -11.39 -6.70
CA ASN A 56 -17.82 -10.46 -7.76
C ASN A 56 -18.56 -9.12 -7.71
N ALA A 57 -19.40 -8.88 -6.68
CA ALA A 57 -20.12 -7.61 -6.56
C ALA A 57 -19.19 -6.39 -6.41
N PRO A 58 -18.14 -6.44 -5.58
CA PRO A 58 -17.20 -5.32 -5.44
C PRO A 58 -16.51 -4.97 -6.77
N ALA A 59 -16.06 -5.97 -7.52
CA ALA A 59 -15.39 -5.77 -8.81
C ALA A 59 -16.33 -5.18 -9.87
N SER A 60 -17.58 -5.67 -9.92
CA SER A 60 -18.59 -5.16 -10.86
C SER A 60 -18.96 -3.71 -10.55
N PHE A 61 -19.08 -3.37 -9.27
CA PHE A 61 -19.32 -1.99 -8.84
C PHE A 61 -18.14 -1.07 -9.13
N GLN A 62 -16.91 -1.51 -8.86
CA GLN A 62 -15.73 -0.74 -9.19
C GLN A 62 -15.66 -0.42 -10.70
N ASN A 63 -16.00 -1.38 -11.57
CA ASN A 63 -16.03 -1.15 -13.01
C ASN A 63 -17.07 -0.09 -13.40
N LEU A 64 -18.30 -0.18 -12.87
CA LEU A 64 -19.34 0.83 -13.13
C LEU A 64 -18.87 2.23 -12.73
N VAL A 65 -18.31 2.36 -11.54
CA VAL A 65 -17.84 3.67 -11.05
C VAL A 65 -16.67 4.16 -11.90
N ASN A 66 -15.75 3.28 -12.28
CA ASN A 66 -14.62 3.65 -13.15
C ASN A 66 -15.12 4.15 -14.51
N ASP A 67 -16.16 3.55 -15.08
CA ASP A 67 -16.76 3.98 -16.35
C ASP A 67 -17.48 5.33 -16.22
N ILE A 68 -18.19 5.58 -15.11
CA ILE A 68 -18.92 6.84 -14.88
C ILE A 68 -17.97 8.02 -14.64
N PHE A 69 -16.85 7.77 -13.97
CA PHE A 69 -15.89 8.78 -13.51
C PHE A 69 -14.56 8.75 -14.27
N SER A 70 -14.50 8.08 -15.42
CA SER A 70 -13.26 7.88 -16.18
C SER A 70 -12.50 9.18 -16.48
N ASP A 71 -13.24 10.29 -16.62
CA ASP A 71 -12.71 11.62 -16.89
C ASP A 71 -12.14 12.33 -15.65
N PHE A 72 -12.44 11.86 -14.44
CA PHE A 72 -11.97 12.47 -13.18
C PHE A 72 -10.91 11.62 -12.47
N LEU A 73 -10.87 10.31 -12.74
CA LEU A 73 -9.94 9.36 -12.11
C LEU A 73 -8.49 9.83 -12.23
N ASP A 74 -7.76 9.74 -11.13
CA ASP A 74 -6.34 10.08 -11.00
C ASP A 74 -5.97 11.56 -11.28
N ILE A 75 -6.95 12.42 -11.59
CA ILE A 75 -6.75 13.87 -11.75
C ILE A 75 -7.08 14.62 -10.46
N PHE A 76 -8.31 14.46 -9.97
CA PHE A 76 -8.78 15.05 -8.70
C PHE A 76 -9.72 14.12 -7.93
N PHE A 77 -9.92 12.90 -8.42
CA PHE A 77 -10.89 11.93 -7.91
C PHE A 77 -10.25 10.54 -7.82
N VAL A 78 -10.46 9.89 -6.68
CA VAL A 78 -10.09 8.50 -6.41
C VAL A 78 -11.30 7.80 -5.81
N VAL A 79 -11.54 6.57 -6.23
CA VAL A 79 -12.63 5.76 -5.67
C VAL A 79 -12.20 4.33 -5.43
N TYR A 80 -12.62 3.81 -4.29
CA TYR A 80 -12.47 2.41 -3.94
C TYR A 80 -13.79 1.92 -3.39
N LEU A 81 -14.46 1.08 -4.15
CA LEU A 81 -15.81 0.60 -3.85
C LEU A 81 -16.76 1.78 -3.54
N ASP A 82 -17.30 1.83 -2.34
CA ASP A 82 -18.25 2.83 -1.85
C ASP A 82 -17.59 4.13 -1.33
N ASP A 83 -16.28 4.11 -1.11
CA ASP A 83 -15.51 5.23 -0.56
C ASP A 83 -14.92 6.09 -1.70
N ILE A 84 -15.58 7.22 -1.98
CA ILE A 84 -15.09 8.26 -2.89
C ILE A 84 -14.24 9.27 -2.14
N MET A 85 -13.09 9.60 -2.70
CA MET A 85 -12.22 10.67 -2.25
C MET A 85 -11.99 11.66 -3.39
N VAL A 86 -12.21 12.94 -3.09
CA VAL A 86 -11.83 14.05 -3.99
C VAL A 86 -10.66 14.75 -3.32
N PHE A 87 -9.69 15.22 -4.09
CA PHE A 87 -8.54 15.96 -3.58
C PHE A 87 -8.34 17.23 -4.38
N SER A 88 -7.89 18.30 -3.73
CA SER A 88 -7.72 19.61 -4.36
C SER A 88 -6.67 20.43 -3.62
N SER A 89 -6.01 21.35 -4.33
CA SER A 89 -5.00 22.25 -3.76
C SER A 89 -5.57 23.58 -3.27
N SER A 90 -6.71 24.04 -3.83
CA SER A 90 -7.40 25.29 -3.49
C SER A 90 -8.87 25.06 -3.16
N GLU A 91 -9.43 25.90 -2.28
CA GLU A 91 -10.84 25.86 -1.89
C GLU A 91 -11.79 26.18 -3.06
N GLU A 92 -11.43 27.12 -3.92
CA GLU A 92 -12.25 27.48 -5.10
C GLU A 92 -12.34 26.33 -6.10
N GLU A 93 -11.22 25.64 -6.31
CA GLU A 93 -11.15 24.46 -7.18
C GLU A 93 -11.91 23.28 -6.55
N HIS A 94 -11.74 23.09 -5.25
CA HIS A 94 -12.42 22.07 -4.46
C HIS A 94 -13.95 22.17 -4.61
N VAL A 95 -14.53 23.36 -4.48
CA VAL A 95 -15.98 23.56 -4.61
C VAL A 95 -16.45 23.18 -6.02
N LYS A 96 -15.69 23.53 -7.07
CA LYS A 96 -16.02 23.16 -8.46
C LYS A 96 -15.92 21.66 -8.69
N ASN A 97 -14.86 21.02 -8.18
CA ASN A 97 -14.62 19.58 -8.32
C ASN A 97 -15.71 18.77 -7.61
N VAL A 98 -16.01 19.12 -6.35
CA VAL A 98 -17.09 18.46 -5.59
C VAL A 98 -18.45 18.68 -6.24
N ALA A 99 -18.76 19.89 -6.72
CA ALA A 99 -20.02 20.15 -7.44
C ALA A 99 -20.16 19.28 -8.69
N SER A 100 -19.07 19.12 -9.46
CA SER A 100 -19.04 18.29 -10.68
C SER A 100 -19.26 16.81 -10.34
N VAL A 101 -18.63 16.32 -9.27
CA VAL A 101 -18.81 14.94 -8.77
C VAL A 101 -20.25 14.72 -8.31
N LEU A 102 -20.82 15.62 -7.51
CA LEU A 102 -22.21 15.51 -7.05
C LEU A 102 -23.22 15.57 -8.21
N GLN A 103 -22.93 16.37 -9.24
CA GLN A 103 -23.77 16.45 -10.43
C GLN A 103 -23.71 15.13 -11.23
N ARG A 104 -22.53 14.52 -11.36
CA ARG A 104 -22.37 13.22 -12.03
C ARG A 104 -23.03 12.09 -11.24
N LEU A 105 -22.92 12.09 -9.92
CA LEU A 105 -23.62 11.16 -9.03
C LEU A 105 -25.14 11.27 -9.22
N ARG A 106 -25.68 12.49 -9.22
CA ARG A 106 -27.10 12.74 -9.47
C ARG A 106 -27.56 12.29 -10.86
N GLY A 107 -26.71 12.46 -11.89
CA GLY A 107 -27.03 12.05 -13.25
C GLY A 107 -27.06 10.53 -13.47
N ASN A 108 -26.45 9.75 -12.56
CA ASN A 108 -26.37 8.29 -12.63
C ASN A 108 -27.12 7.60 -11.48
N ASP A 109 -28.01 8.31 -10.79
CA ASP A 109 -28.80 7.80 -9.65
C ASP A 109 -27.97 7.15 -8.53
N LEU A 110 -26.74 7.65 -8.33
CA LEU A 110 -25.86 7.24 -7.23
C LEU A 110 -26.10 8.13 -6.01
N PHE A 111 -26.52 7.52 -4.90
CA PHE A 111 -26.86 8.25 -3.66
C PHE A 111 -25.72 8.18 -2.64
N ALA A 112 -25.37 9.33 -2.06
CA ALA A 112 -24.40 9.42 -0.98
C ALA A 112 -25.08 9.55 0.39
N LYS A 113 -24.48 8.94 1.42
CA LYS A 113 -24.99 9.04 2.79
C LYS A 113 -24.44 10.30 3.47
N ALA A 114 -25.22 11.37 3.46
CA ALA A 114 -24.82 12.68 4.01
C ALA A 114 -24.26 12.62 5.44
N SER A 115 -24.75 11.72 6.30
CA SER A 115 -24.27 11.58 7.69
C SER A 115 -22.84 11.05 7.81
N LYS A 116 -22.31 10.44 6.76
CA LYS A 116 -20.95 9.87 6.71
C LYS A 116 -20.01 10.64 5.77
N CYS A 117 -20.55 11.54 4.95
CA CYS A 117 -19.74 12.39 4.10
C CYS A 117 -19.02 13.45 4.94
N VAL A 118 -17.77 13.71 4.59
CA VAL A 118 -16.93 14.73 5.21
C VAL A 118 -16.48 15.68 4.10
N PHE A 119 -16.75 16.98 4.26
CA PHE A 119 -16.39 18.01 3.30
C PHE A 119 -15.38 18.99 3.91
N HIS A 120 -14.56 19.65 3.07
CA HIS A 120 -13.57 20.65 3.48
C HIS A 120 -12.62 20.19 4.62
N ALA A 121 -12.29 18.89 4.67
CA ALA A 121 -11.36 18.36 5.66
C ALA A 121 -9.92 18.38 5.13
N SER A 122 -9.00 18.86 5.95
CA SER A 122 -7.55 18.79 5.70
C SER A 122 -6.94 17.44 6.09
N THR A 123 -7.66 16.65 6.88
CA THR A 123 -7.25 15.31 7.31
C THR A 123 -8.47 14.40 7.34
N VAL A 124 -8.39 13.24 6.69
CA VAL A 124 -9.52 12.31 6.61
C VAL A 124 -9.07 10.85 6.61
N GLU A 125 -9.91 9.98 7.16
CA GLU A 125 -9.67 8.53 7.16
C GLU A 125 -10.17 7.88 5.86
N TYR A 126 -9.25 7.28 5.13
CA TYR A 126 -9.51 6.61 3.85
C TYR A 126 -8.81 5.25 3.80
N LEU A 127 -9.56 4.19 3.53
CA LEU A 127 -9.06 2.81 3.43
C LEU A 127 -8.24 2.32 4.64
N GLY A 128 -8.49 2.87 5.83
CA GLY A 128 -7.76 2.53 7.05
C GLY A 128 -6.43 3.26 7.24
N TYR A 129 -6.20 4.32 6.46
CA TYR A 129 -5.11 5.27 6.61
C TYR A 129 -5.69 6.66 6.87
N VAL A 130 -4.88 7.51 7.50
CA VAL A 130 -5.18 8.93 7.68
C VAL A 130 -4.45 9.70 6.59
N VAL A 131 -5.20 10.31 5.67
CA VAL A 131 -4.67 11.16 4.60
C VAL A 131 -4.58 12.58 5.13
N SER A 132 -3.42 13.22 4.96
CA SER A 132 -3.16 14.61 5.34
C SER A 132 -2.25 15.30 4.32
N SER A 133 -2.14 16.63 4.40
CA SER A 133 -1.20 17.41 3.57
C SER A 133 0.26 16.98 3.74
N ASP A 134 0.63 16.44 4.90
CA ASP A 134 1.97 15.95 5.21
C ASP A 134 2.23 14.53 4.67
N GLY A 135 1.21 13.86 4.15
CA GLY A 135 1.26 12.49 3.62
C GLY A 135 0.28 11.52 4.30
N LEU A 136 0.53 10.23 4.09
CA LEU A 136 -0.26 9.14 4.68
C LEU A 136 0.28 8.77 6.06
N LYS A 137 -0.60 8.75 7.05
CA LYS A 137 -0.33 8.28 8.41
C LYS A 137 -1.17 7.04 8.71
N MET A 138 -0.73 6.22 9.64
CA MET A 138 -1.52 5.08 10.11
C MET A 138 -2.71 5.57 10.94
N ASP A 139 -3.85 4.91 10.80
CA ASP A 139 -4.99 5.14 11.67
C ASP A 139 -4.63 4.77 13.12
N SER A 140 -4.74 5.77 14.01
CA SER A 140 -4.47 5.64 15.43
C SER A 140 -5.29 4.52 16.09
N SER A 141 -6.53 4.28 15.64
CA SER A 141 -7.40 3.25 16.22
C SER A 141 -6.84 1.84 16.00
N LYS A 142 -6.36 1.56 14.80
CA LYS A 142 -5.77 0.28 14.42
C LYS A 142 -4.35 0.12 14.99
N VAL A 143 -3.59 1.20 15.11
CA VAL A 143 -2.32 1.18 15.86
C VAL A 143 -2.57 0.80 17.32
N GLN A 144 -3.59 1.36 17.96
CA GLN A 144 -3.97 0.99 19.33
C GLN A 144 -4.41 -0.49 19.43
N GLN A 145 -5.06 -1.05 18.41
CA GLN A 145 -5.37 -2.49 18.38
C GLN A 145 -4.12 -3.36 18.34
N ILE A 146 -3.07 -2.93 17.62
CA ILE A 146 -1.78 -3.62 17.59
C ILE A 146 -1.06 -3.49 18.93
N LEU A 147 -1.04 -2.29 19.52
CA LEU A 147 -0.40 -2.02 20.82
C LEU A 147 -1.07 -2.77 21.97
N ASN A 148 -2.39 -2.88 21.95
CA ASN A 148 -3.19 -3.57 22.96
C ASN A 148 -3.38 -5.06 22.65
N CYS A 149 -2.79 -5.57 21.56
CA CYS A 149 -2.93 -6.97 21.20
C CYS A 149 -2.27 -7.84 22.27
N PRO A 150 -3.00 -8.77 22.89
CA PRO A 150 -2.41 -9.68 23.86
C PRO A 150 -1.38 -10.57 23.18
N GLN A 151 -0.35 -10.96 23.94
CA GLN A 151 0.66 -11.90 23.46
C GLN A 151 0.00 -13.18 22.90
N PRO A 152 0.33 -13.57 21.66
CA PRO A 152 -0.32 -14.70 21.02
C PRO A 152 0.02 -15.99 21.77
N LYS A 153 -1.00 -16.71 22.24
CA LYS A 153 -0.84 -17.99 22.95
C LYS A 153 -0.92 -19.21 22.03
N ASN A 154 -1.47 -19.02 20.83
CA ASN A 154 -1.75 -20.08 19.86
C ASN A 154 -1.29 -19.68 18.46
N ILE A 155 -1.02 -20.67 17.61
CA ILE A 155 -0.67 -20.47 16.18
C ILE A 155 -1.71 -19.62 15.45
N LYS A 156 -3.01 -19.84 15.67
CA LYS A 156 -4.09 -19.05 15.05
C LYS A 156 -4.05 -17.57 15.49
N ALA A 157 -3.76 -17.31 16.77
CA ALA A 157 -3.64 -15.95 17.28
C ALA A 157 -2.41 -15.25 16.70
N LEU A 158 -1.30 -15.98 16.56
CA LEU A 158 -0.09 -15.48 15.90
C LEU A 158 -0.34 -15.17 14.42
N GLN A 159 -1.03 -16.05 13.68
CA GLN A 159 -1.40 -15.81 12.29
C GLN A 159 -2.29 -14.58 12.14
N SER A 160 -3.31 -14.43 13.00
CA SER A 160 -4.18 -13.25 13.00
C SER A 160 -3.40 -11.96 13.26
N PHE A 161 -2.45 -11.99 14.21
CA PHE A 161 -1.58 -10.85 14.49
C PHE A 161 -0.68 -10.53 13.30
N LEU A 162 -0.05 -11.54 12.68
CA LEU A 162 0.81 -11.35 11.53
C LEU A 162 0.05 -10.78 10.33
N SER A 163 -1.17 -11.24 10.07
CA SER A 163 -2.03 -10.67 9.02
C SER A 163 -2.33 -9.19 9.27
N LEU A 164 -2.66 -8.82 10.51
CA LEU A 164 -2.91 -7.42 10.90
C LEU A 164 -1.64 -6.57 10.78
N ALA A 165 -0.52 -7.06 11.28
CA ALA A 165 0.76 -6.38 11.21
C ALA A 165 1.22 -6.21 9.74
N ASN A 166 0.89 -7.16 8.86
CA ASN A 166 1.29 -7.13 7.46
C ASN A 166 0.57 -6.03 6.68
N PHE A 167 -0.63 -5.64 7.11
CA PHE A 167 -1.32 -4.47 6.56
C PHE A 167 -0.51 -3.16 6.73
N TYR A 168 0.31 -3.09 7.79
CA TYR A 168 1.14 -1.94 8.13
C TYR A 168 2.64 -2.15 7.89
N HIS A 169 3.04 -3.21 7.18
CA HIS A 169 4.45 -3.49 6.93
C HIS A 169 5.17 -2.29 6.27
N CYS A 170 4.44 -1.53 5.44
CA CYS A 170 4.96 -0.38 4.73
C CYS A 170 5.34 0.82 5.63
N PHE A 171 4.84 0.85 6.87
CA PHE A 171 5.18 1.87 7.86
C PHE A 171 6.24 1.40 8.87
N ILE A 172 6.63 0.12 8.81
CA ILE A 172 7.51 -0.51 9.81
C ILE A 172 8.88 -0.76 9.19
N LYS A 173 9.87 -0.01 9.67
CA LYS A 173 11.27 -0.22 9.27
C LYS A 173 11.72 -1.65 9.57
N ASN A 174 12.27 -2.31 8.55
CA ASN A 174 12.78 -3.68 8.61
C ASN A 174 11.75 -4.69 9.16
N TYR A 175 10.47 -4.53 8.80
CA TYR A 175 9.37 -5.40 9.21
C TYR A 175 9.70 -6.89 9.07
N SER A 176 10.24 -7.31 7.92
CA SER A 176 10.63 -8.70 7.66
C SER A 176 11.65 -9.21 8.67
N LYS A 177 12.67 -8.43 9.04
CA LYS A 177 13.63 -8.84 10.08
C LYS A 177 12.96 -9.07 11.43
N LYS A 178 12.04 -8.18 11.82
CA LYS A 178 11.31 -8.27 13.10
C LYS A 178 10.39 -9.48 13.16
N ILE A 179 9.84 -9.89 12.01
CA ILE A 179 8.81 -10.93 11.94
C ILE A 179 9.34 -12.29 11.54
N THR A 180 10.55 -12.41 11.01
CA THR A 180 11.19 -13.71 10.73
C THR A 180 11.22 -14.61 11.96
N ALA A 181 11.50 -14.05 13.15
CA ALA A 181 11.44 -14.79 14.42
C ALA A 181 10.02 -15.27 14.78
N LEU A 182 8.98 -14.54 14.34
CA LEU A 182 7.58 -14.92 14.55
C LEU A 182 7.09 -15.92 13.49
N ILE A 183 7.52 -15.78 12.23
CA ILE A 183 7.20 -16.72 11.15
C ILE A 183 7.83 -18.10 11.42
N SER A 184 9.01 -18.16 12.04
CA SER A 184 9.65 -19.44 12.39
C SER A 184 8.81 -20.26 13.36
N LEU A 185 8.06 -19.61 14.27
CA LEU A 185 7.11 -20.24 15.20
C LEU A 185 5.88 -20.84 14.51
N LEU A 186 5.64 -20.53 13.23
CA LEU A 186 4.55 -21.10 12.43
C LEU A 186 4.96 -22.38 11.68
N LYS A 187 6.24 -22.79 11.74
CA LYS A 187 6.71 -24.00 11.04
C LYS A 187 6.09 -25.27 11.66
N LYS A 188 5.68 -26.20 10.79
CA LYS A 188 4.91 -27.41 11.15
C LYS A 188 5.56 -28.33 12.20
N ASP A 189 6.88 -28.26 12.36
CA ASP A 189 7.66 -29.22 13.18
C ASP A 189 8.21 -28.61 14.48
N SER A 190 7.77 -27.43 14.90
CA SER A 190 8.28 -26.77 16.12
C SER A 190 7.18 -26.56 17.17
N PRO A 191 7.42 -26.90 18.45
CA PRO A 191 6.50 -26.56 19.53
C PRO A 191 6.40 -25.04 19.64
N PHE A 192 5.17 -24.53 19.75
CA PHE A 192 4.93 -23.11 19.94
C PHE A 192 5.39 -22.67 21.34
N ILE A 193 6.62 -22.17 21.44
CA ILE A 193 7.20 -21.61 22.66
C ILE A 193 7.52 -20.15 22.39
N PHE A 194 6.73 -19.25 22.97
CA PHE A 194 6.93 -17.81 22.86
C PHE A 194 7.76 -17.34 24.07
N ASN A 195 9.09 -17.33 23.95
CA ASN A 195 10.04 -16.85 24.97
C ASN A 195 10.93 -15.70 24.44
N GLU A 196 11.52 -14.90 25.34
CA GLU A 196 12.41 -13.77 24.96
C GLU A 196 13.65 -14.22 24.17
N GLU A 197 14.13 -15.45 24.41
CA GLU A 197 15.24 -16.05 23.67
C GLU A 197 14.89 -16.35 22.20
N ALA A 198 13.67 -16.80 21.88
CA ALA A 198 13.26 -17.02 20.48
C ALA A 198 13.16 -15.72 19.68
N LEU A 199 12.87 -14.58 20.34
CA LEU A 199 12.75 -13.28 19.67
C LEU A 199 14.11 -12.67 19.30
N ASN A 200 15.14 -12.90 20.13
CA ASN A 200 16.49 -12.34 19.92
C ASN A 200 17.41 -13.20 19.02
N THR A 201 17.09 -14.48 18.81
CA THR A 201 18.05 -15.45 18.23
C THR A 201 18.08 -15.47 16.68
N TYR A 202 17.25 -14.72 15.96
CA TYR A 202 17.13 -14.82 14.49
C TYR A 202 17.38 -13.51 13.71
N ALA A 203 18.15 -12.58 14.27
CA ALA A 203 18.61 -11.39 13.54
C ALA A 203 19.96 -11.66 12.85
N SER A 204 19.96 -12.35 11.72
CA SER A 204 21.11 -12.37 10.81
C SER A 204 20.67 -12.26 9.35
N ASP A 205 21.44 -11.53 8.55
CA ASP A 205 21.68 -11.48 7.08
C ASP A 205 20.67 -12.03 6.04
N TYR A 206 19.40 -12.25 6.40
CA TYR A 206 18.44 -13.02 5.60
C TYR A 206 17.29 -12.19 5.03
N ALA A 207 17.35 -10.86 5.12
CA ALA A 207 16.28 -9.99 4.65
C ALA A 207 16.80 -8.72 3.96
N LEU A 208 16.16 -8.40 2.85
CA LEU A 208 16.29 -7.13 2.15
C LEU A 208 15.39 -6.09 2.82
N GLY A 209 15.88 -4.86 2.92
CA GLY A 209 15.10 -3.72 3.39
C GLY A 209 15.43 -2.50 2.55
N ALA A 210 14.42 -1.71 2.22
CA ALA A 210 14.56 -0.47 1.50
C ALA A 210 13.61 0.59 2.08
N VAL A 211 13.97 1.86 1.91
CA VAL A 211 13.14 3.00 2.34
C VAL A 211 13.07 3.98 1.19
N LEU A 212 11.84 4.33 0.80
CA LEU A 212 11.58 5.45 -0.08
C LEU A 212 11.41 6.70 0.77
N SER A 213 12.20 7.74 0.50
CA SER A 213 12.18 9.00 1.26
C SER A 213 12.06 10.20 0.33
N GLN A 214 11.26 11.19 0.74
CA GLN A 214 11.16 12.50 0.10
C GLN A 214 12.18 13.47 0.72
N VAL A 215 12.75 14.33 -0.11
CA VAL A 215 13.64 15.42 0.36
C VAL A 215 12.85 16.73 0.31
N ASN A 216 12.61 17.32 1.48
CA ASN A 216 12.01 18.65 1.62
C ASN A 216 13.02 19.62 2.25
N ASN A 217 12.67 20.91 2.33
CA ASN A 217 13.50 21.96 2.97
C ASN A 217 13.86 21.66 4.44
N SER A 218 13.13 20.75 5.09
CA SER A 218 13.30 20.34 6.49
C SER A 218 14.12 19.06 6.69
N GLY A 219 14.50 18.36 5.60
CA GLY A 219 15.27 17.11 5.66
C GLY A 219 14.68 15.96 4.83
N LYS A 220 15.20 14.74 5.06
CA LYS A 220 14.74 13.49 4.42
C LYS A 220 13.59 12.89 5.24
N HIS A 221 12.39 12.84 4.67
CA HIS A 221 11.20 12.26 5.30
C HIS A 221 10.86 10.90 4.67
N PRO A 222 10.80 9.80 5.44
CA PRO A 222 10.45 8.49 4.90
C PRO A 222 8.97 8.45 4.49
N ILE A 223 8.71 8.07 3.23
CA ILE A 223 7.37 7.87 2.67
C ILE A 223 6.92 6.42 2.89
N GLU A 224 7.77 5.45 2.53
CA GLU A 224 7.43 4.03 2.56
C GLU A 224 8.66 3.19 2.93
N PHE A 225 8.49 2.25 3.87
CA PHE A 225 9.44 1.20 4.15
C PHE A 225 9.00 -0.06 3.41
N ASP A 226 9.92 -0.82 2.86
CA ASP A 226 9.59 -2.17 2.43
C ASP A 226 10.70 -3.12 2.88
N SER A 227 10.34 -4.36 3.18
CA SER A 227 11.32 -5.40 3.45
C SER A 227 10.77 -6.77 3.11
N ARG A 228 11.63 -7.64 2.58
CA ARG A 228 11.31 -9.05 2.34
C ARG A 228 12.45 -9.95 2.78
N ASN A 229 12.12 -11.20 3.12
CA ASN A 229 13.13 -12.23 3.32
C ASN A 229 13.73 -12.68 1.97
N LEU A 230 15.01 -13.05 2.01
CA LEU A 230 15.70 -13.66 0.87
C LEU A 230 15.12 -15.06 0.61
N LEU A 231 14.95 -15.39 -0.66
CA LEU A 231 14.55 -16.72 -1.11
C LEU A 231 15.71 -17.71 -0.91
N PRO A 232 15.43 -19.02 -0.80
CA PRO A 232 16.47 -20.03 -0.55
C PRO A 232 17.66 -20.00 -1.52
N HIS A 233 17.44 -19.63 -2.79
CA HIS A 233 18.52 -19.50 -3.77
C HIS A 233 19.27 -18.16 -3.66
N GLU A 234 18.61 -17.08 -3.22
CA GLU A 234 19.21 -15.76 -3.01
C GLU A 234 20.10 -15.73 -1.75
N LEU A 235 19.85 -16.66 -0.81
CA LEU A 235 20.71 -16.86 0.37
C LEU A 235 22.15 -17.22 -0.02
N ASN A 236 22.32 -17.88 -1.17
CA ASN A 236 23.63 -18.33 -1.66
C ASN A 236 24.39 -17.23 -2.42
N TYR A 237 23.79 -16.06 -2.65
CA TYR A 237 24.45 -14.95 -3.31
C TYR A 237 25.56 -14.35 -2.43
N GLU A 238 26.60 -13.84 -3.07
CA GLU A 238 27.63 -13.06 -2.41
C GLU A 238 27.05 -11.74 -1.87
N ILE A 239 27.75 -11.11 -0.93
CA ILE A 239 27.27 -9.90 -0.24
C ILE A 239 26.96 -8.79 -1.26
N HIS A 240 27.82 -8.58 -2.25
CA HIS A 240 27.61 -7.57 -3.29
C HIS A 240 26.38 -7.85 -4.16
N ASP A 241 26.13 -9.12 -4.48
CA ASP A 241 24.95 -9.54 -5.25
C ASP A 241 23.66 -9.40 -4.42
N LYS A 242 23.71 -9.65 -3.11
CA LYS A 242 22.59 -9.41 -2.19
C LYS A 242 22.25 -7.93 -2.07
N GLU A 243 23.25 -7.06 -2.04
CA GLU A 243 23.05 -5.61 -1.96
C GLU A 243 22.43 -5.05 -3.25
N LEU A 244 22.93 -5.51 -4.41
CA LEU A 244 22.39 -5.17 -5.73
C LEU A 244 20.97 -5.71 -5.91
N LEU A 245 20.72 -6.95 -5.49
CA LEU A 245 19.38 -7.53 -5.46
C LEU A 245 18.43 -6.68 -4.62
N GLY A 246 18.91 -6.11 -3.51
CA GLY A 246 18.16 -5.13 -2.71
C GLY A 246 17.78 -3.87 -3.49
N ILE A 247 18.67 -3.35 -4.34
CA ILE A 247 18.37 -2.20 -5.23
C ILE A 247 17.34 -2.60 -6.28
N VAL A 248 17.59 -3.69 -7.02
CA VAL A 248 16.72 -4.16 -8.09
C VAL A 248 15.32 -4.43 -7.55
N TRP A 249 15.22 -5.04 -6.38
CA TRP A 249 13.95 -5.31 -5.73
C TRP A 249 13.22 -4.01 -5.32
N ALA A 250 13.92 -3.03 -4.73
CA ALA A 250 13.37 -1.72 -4.43
C ALA A 250 12.86 -0.98 -5.68
N LEU A 251 13.66 -0.98 -6.76
CA LEU A 251 13.29 -0.37 -8.04
C LEU A 251 12.07 -1.06 -8.67
N LYS A 252 11.97 -2.39 -8.57
CA LYS A 252 10.77 -3.13 -9.00
C LYS A 252 9.54 -2.75 -8.18
N ARG A 253 9.69 -2.59 -6.87
CA ARG A 253 8.60 -2.24 -5.95
C ARG A 253 8.03 -0.85 -6.23
N TRP A 254 8.91 0.12 -6.50
CA TRP A 254 8.54 1.51 -6.74
C TRP A 254 8.64 1.93 -8.20
N ARG A 255 8.58 0.97 -9.14
CA ARG A 255 8.82 1.20 -10.56
C ARG A 255 7.98 2.35 -11.13
N ASP A 256 6.66 2.27 -10.94
CA ASP A 256 5.71 3.24 -11.50
C ASP A 256 5.97 4.67 -10.98
N PHE A 257 6.31 4.79 -9.70
CA PHE A 257 6.65 6.05 -9.05
C PHE A 257 7.96 6.62 -9.60
N LEU A 258 9.01 5.79 -9.66
CA LEU A 258 10.35 6.21 -10.05
C LEU A 258 10.47 6.52 -11.55
N LEU A 259 9.71 5.84 -12.41
CA LEU A 259 9.67 6.13 -13.85
C LEU A 259 8.94 7.44 -14.18
N SER A 260 8.06 7.88 -13.27
CA SER A 260 7.29 9.11 -13.44
C SER A 260 8.07 10.36 -12.96
N LEU A 261 9.29 10.19 -12.45
CA LEU A 261 10.16 11.30 -12.04
C LEU A 261 10.91 11.89 -13.23
N TYR A 262 10.75 13.20 -13.46
CA TYR A 262 11.51 13.95 -14.47
C TYR A 262 12.97 14.16 -14.09
N ASN A 263 13.26 14.22 -12.78
CA ASN A 263 14.60 14.47 -12.25
C ASN A 263 15.24 13.15 -11.76
N PRO A 264 16.58 13.02 -11.87
CA PRO A 264 17.26 11.85 -11.36
C PRO A 264 17.11 11.75 -9.84
N PHE A 265 16.88 10.54 -9.33
CA PHE A 265 16.75 10.27 -7.90
C PHE A 265 18.02 9.63 -7.33
N GLU A 266 18.22 9.74 -6.02
CA GLU A 266 19.41 9.26 -5.34
C GLU A 266 19.14 7.93 -4.61
N VAL A 267 19.95 6.91 -4.87
CA VAL A 267 19.94 5.63 -4.15
C VAL A 267 21.08 5.64 -3.14
N LEU A 268 20.72 5.66 -1.85
CA LEU A 268 21.68 5.62 -0.75
C LEU A 268 22.02 4.18 -0.37
N LYS A 269 23.31 3.87 -0.27
CA LYS A 269 23.80 2.54 0.14
C LYS A 269 24.92 2.63 1.16
N ASP A 270 24.98 1.62 2.01
CA ASP A 270 25.96 1.42 3.07
C ASP A 270 27.24 0.73 2.60
N HIS A 271 27.35 0.42 1.30
CA HIS A 271 28.50 -0.26 0.72
C HIS A 271 29.02 0.47 -0.53
N SER A 272 30.33 0.73 -0.58
CA SER A 272 30.96 1.60 -1.58
C SER A 272 31.22 0.92 -2.93
N SER A 273 31.21 -0.42 -2.99
CA SER A 273 31.55 -1.17 -4.20
C SER A 273 30.53 -0.99 -5.34
N LEU A 274 29.27 -0.69 -5.01
CA LEU A 274 28.18 -0.54 -5.99
C LEU A 274 28.22 0.78 -6.77
N GLN A 275 29.02 1.76 -6.34
CA GLN A 275 29.18 3.03 -7.08
C GLN A 275 29.72 2.83 -8.50
N TYR A 276 30.48 1.75 -8.72
CA TYR A 276 31.10 1.42 -10.01
C TYR A 276 30.38 0.28 -10.74
N PHE A 277 29.19 -0.14 -10.29
CA PHE A 277 28.45 -1.24 -10.90
C PHE A 277 28.08 -0.94 -12.37
N MET A 278 27.61 0.28 -12.65
CA MET A 278 27.23 0.72 -14.01
C MET A 278 28.43 0.92 -14.95
N SER A 279 29.67 0.98 -14.41
CA SER A 279 30.90 1.21 -15.18
C SER A 279 31.81 -0.02 -15.30
N SER A 280 31.48 -1.13 -14.63
CA SER A 280 32.27 -2.36 -14.62
C SER A 280 32.01 -3.23 -15.87
N LYS A 281 33.09 -3.72 -16.52
CA LYS A 281 33.05 -4.41 -17.82
C LYS A 281 32.75 -5.92 -17.77
N VAL A 282 32.75 -6.55 -16.60
CA VAL A 282 32.48 -7.98 -16.44
C VAL A 282 31.36 -8.16 -15.43
N LEU A 283 30.17 -8.54 -15.91
CA LEU A 283 28.98 -8.79 -15.10
C LEU A 283 28.73 -10.30 -15.04
N THR A 284 28.29 -10.81 -13.90
CA THR A 284 27.75 -12.17 -13.80
C THR A 284 26.40 -12.27 -14.51
N CYS A 285 25.94 -13.48 -14.85
CA CYS A 285 24.67 -13.67 -15.57
C CYS A 285 23.45 -13.02 -14.86
N PRO A 286 23.28 -13.14 -13.52
CA PRO A 286 22.25 -12.41 -12.79
C PRO A 286 22.43 -10.88 -12.85
N GLN A 287 23.67 -10.40 -12.71
CA GLN A 287 23.98 -8.97 -12.77
C GLN A 287 23.70 -8.35 -14.14
N ALA A 288 23.90 -9.10 -15.24
CA ALA A 288 23.59 -8.62 -16.59
C ALA A 288 22.09 -8.40 -16.80
N HIS A 289 21.26 -9.34 -16.34
CA HIS A 289 19.80 -9.20 -16.40
C HIS A 289 19.30 -8.06 -15.50
N TRP A 290 19.93 -7.88 -14.34
CA TRP A 290 19.62 -6.75 -13.46
C TRP A 290 20.08 -5.42 -14.04
N ALA A 291 21.23 -5.35 -14.70
CA ALA A 291 21.74 -4.14 -15.33
C ALA A 291 20.81 -3.65 -16.45
N GLU A 292 20.26 -4.56 -17.26
CA GLU A 292 19.25 -4.23 -18.28
C GLU A 292 18.02 -3.57 -17.65
N PHE A 293 17.45 -4.19 -16.61
CA PHE A 293 16.29 -3.63 -15.91
C PHE A 293 16.60 -2.29 -15.23
N VAL A 294 17.76 -2.18 -14.59
CA VAL A 294 18.20 -1.00 -13.86
C VAL A 294 18.49 0.18 -14.81
N SER A 295 18.86 -0.10 -16.06
CA SER A 295 19.11 0.92 -17.08
C SER A 295 17.87 1.71 -17.51
N GLU A 296 16.66 1.21 -17.21
CA GLU A 296 15.41 1.93 -17.44
C GLU A 296 15.24 3.16 -16.53
N PHE A 297 16.00 3.25 -15.44
CA PHE A 297 15.85 4.28 -14.42
C PHE A 297 16.98 5.32 -14.47
N HIS A 298 16.63 6.59 -14.25
CA HIS A 298 17.61 7.67 -14.09
C HIS A 298 17.93 7.91 -12.60
N PHE A 299 19.01 7.30 -12.11
CA PHE A 299 19.42 7.45 -10.70
C PHE A 299 20.93 7.47 -10.51
N THR A 300 21.38 7.95 -9.35
CA THR A 300 22.78 7.92 -8.91
C THR A 300 22.91 7.10 -7.62
N ILE A 301 23.99 6.31 -7.51
CA ILE A 301 24.29 5.55 -6.29
C ILE A 301 25.27 6.34 -5.43
N THR A 302 24.81 6.80 -4.26
CA THR A 302 25.63 7.52 -3.30
C THR A 302 25.92 6.64 -2.09
N TYR A 303 27.20 6.52 -1.75
CA TYR A 303 27.62 5.83 -0.53
C TYR A 303 27.33 6.71 0.70
N CYS A 304 26.65 6.14 1.68
CA CYS A 304 26.39 6.74 2.98
C CYS A 304 26.90 5.81 4.09
N PRO A 305 27.88 6.22 4.91
CA PRO A 305 28.38 5.37 5.99
C PRO A 305 27.29 5.10 7.02
N GLY A 306 27.13 3.83 7.41
CA GLY A 306 25.97 3.29 8.12
C GLY A 306 25.56 3.97 9.45
N ARG A 307 26.39 4.84 10.04
CA ARG A 307 26.02 5.66 11.21
C ARG A 307 25.08 6.83 10.88
N LEU A 308 25.10 7.36 9.65
CA LEU A 308 24.26 8.48 9.21
C LEU A 308 22.92 8.04 8.60
N ALA A 309 22.73 6.75 8.32
CA ALA A 309 21.48 6.19 7.76
C ALA A 309 20.40 5.91 8.82
N THR A 310 20.72 6.13 10.10
CA THR A 310 19.84 5.83 11.23
C THR A 310 19.05 7.01 11.76
N LEU A 311 19.27 8.26 11.31
CA LEU A 311 18.67 9.48 11.88
C LEU A 311 18.37 10.53 10.79
N PRO A 312 17.19 11.18 10.78
CA PRO A 312 16.55 11.79 11.94
C PRO A 312 15.46 10.92 12.59
N ASP A 313 15.57 10.87 13.91
CA ASP A 313 14.72 10.21 14.90
C ASP A 313 13.26 10.71 14.90
N ALA A 314 12.39 9.77 15.25
CA ALA A 314 11.14 9.95 15.98
C ALA A 314 10.09 10.91 15.38
N LEU A 315 9.12 10.31 14.68
CA LEU A 315 7.69 10.60 14.82
C LEU A 315 6.91 9.28 14.75
#